data_AF-A0A231H424-F1
#
_entry.id   AF-A0A231H424-F1
#
_cell.length_a   1.000
_cell.length_b   1.000
_cell.length_c   1.000
_cell.angle_alpha   90.00
_cell.angle_beta   90.00
_cell.angle_gamma   90.00
#
_symmetry.space_group_name_H-M   'P 1'
#
loop_
_entity.id
_entity.type
_entity.pdbx_description
1 polymer ?
#
loop_
_entity_poly.entity_id
_entity_poly.type
_entity_poly.pdbx_seq_one_letter_code
_entity_poly.pdbx_strand_id
1 'polypeptide(L)'
;MEPVTGSHRPHADPVAPPGIDVTTPHPARRYDYWLGGKDNFEADRASAEAVAEAFPSVQISALENRAFLHRVVGYLSAEVGIRQFLDLGAGLPTAGNVHEIAQAAAPESRIVYVDNDPIVALHARSLLDSAPEGATAYLEADAREPEKILTHPDLLATLDLSQPVALMMLAVVHFFTDEDRPYDMVRQWTDALAPGSYLVMSHATSDHLSEEDLADSEQANKRSGIPFQLRSTAEFSRFFTGLELVEPGIGSIINWPTESHRAHPRPEAVSMLGAVARKP
;
A
#
# COMPACT_ATOMS: atom_id res chain seq x y z
N MET A 1 30.94 -13.28 -20.57
CA MET A 1 29.71 -13.05 -19.80
C MET A 1 28.64 -12.68 -20.81
N GLU A 2 27.81 -13.65 -21.19
CA GLU A 2 26.67 -13.41 -22.07
C GLU A 2 25.57 -12.67 -21.30
N PRO A 3 24.85 -11.73 -21.94
CA PRO A 3 23.72 -11.07 -21.30
C PRO A 3 22.56 -12.06 -21.19
N VAL A 4 22.02 -12.21 -19.99
CA VAL A 4 20.76 -12.93 -19.76
C VAL A 4 19.62 -12.02 -20.22
N THR A 5 19.26 -12.07 -21.49
CA THR A 5 17.99 -11.56 -21.99
C THR A 5 16.92 -12.58 -21.64
N GLY A 6 16.31 -12.45 -20.46
CA GLY A 6 15.10 -13.20 -20.13
C GLY A 6 13.97 -12.75 -21.04
N SER A 7 13.66 -13.55 -22.07
CA SER A 7 12.47 -13.33 -22.88
C SER A 7 11.24 -13.65 -22.04
N HIS A 8 10.59 -12.61 -21.52
CA HIS A 8 9.24 -12.72 -20.99
C HIS A 8 8.34 -13.07 -22.19
N ARG A 9 7.98 -14.34 -22.35
CA ARG A 9 6.95 -14.71 -23.32
C ARG A 9 5.67 -13.98 -22.90
N PRO A 10 4.98 -13.27 -23.80
CA PRO A 10 3.71 -12.65 -23.44
C PRO A 10 2.76 -13.75 -23.00
N HIS A 11 2.40 -13.75 -21.72
CA HIS A 11 1.24 -14.49 -21.25
C HIS A 11 0.03 -13.89 -21.96
N ALA A 12 -0.81 -14.73 -22.54
CA ALA A 12 -2.10 -14.27 -23.07
C ALA A 12 -2.87 -13.60 -21.94
N ASP A 13 -3.51 -12.47 -22.23
CA ASP A 13 -4.29 -11.76 -21.21
C ASP A 13 -5.34 -12.68 -20.59
N PRO A 14 -5.55 -12.60 -19.26
CA PRO A 14 -6.70 -13.25 -18.66
C PRO A 14 -7.98 -12.68 -19.31
N VAL A 15 -9.03 -13.48 -19.34
CA VAL A 15 -10.32 -13.02 -19.87
C VAL A 15 -10.81 -11.86 -19.01
N ALA A 16 -11.00 -10.69 -19.63
CA ALA A 16 -11.50 -9.50 -18.95
C ALA A 16 -12.85 -9.81 -18.26
N PRO A 17 -12.95 -9.63 -16.94
CA PRO A 17 -14.22 -9.83 -16.25
C PRO A 17 -15.27 -8.79 -16.73
N PRO A 18 -16.56 -9.15 -16.73
CA PRO A 18 -17.62 -8.22 -17.12
C PRO A 18 -17.59 -6.93 -16.28
N GLY A 19 -17.65 -5.77 -16.94
CA GLY A 19 -17.69 -4.46 -16.27
C GLY A 19 -16.33 -3.88 -15.88
N ILE A 20 -15.22 -4.59 -16.13
CA ILE A 20 -13.87 -4.11 -15.87
C ILE A 20 -13.31 -3.44 -17.14
N ASP A 21 -12.92 -2.16 -17.04
CA ASP A 21 -12.10 -1.52 -18.06
C ASP A 21 -10.67 -2.03 -17.96
N VAL A 22 -10.24 -2.78 -18.98
CA VAL A 22 -8.89 -3.35 -19.11
C VAL A 22 -8.01 -2.54 -20.08
N THR A 23 -8.56 -1.47 -20.66
CA THR A 23 -7.86 -0.62 -21.63
C THR A 23 -7.18 0.58 -20.98
N THR A 24 -7.63 0.95 -19.78
CA THR A 24 -7.00 1.98 -18.94
C THR A 24 -6.18 1.30 -17.84
N PRO A 25 -4.89 1.64 -17.67
CA PRO A 25 -4.07 1.06 -16.61
C PRO A 25 -4.58 1.47 -15.22
N HIS A 26 -4.48 0.55 -14.24
CA HIS A 26 -4.82 0.84 -12.85
C HIS A 26 -3.62 0.62 -11.90
N PRO A 27 -3.41 1.49 -10.88
CA PRO A 27 -2.33 1.34 -9.90
C PRO A 27 -2.18 -0.07 -9.31
N ALA A 28 -3.27 -0.68 -8.85
CA ALA A 28 -3.25 -2.02 -8.23
C ALA A 28 -2.72 -3.09 -9.19
N ARG A 29 -3.09 -3.02 -10.47
CA ARG A 29 -2.71 -3.98 -11.52
C ARG A 29 -1.26 -3.78 -11.99
N ARG A 30 -0.78 -2.53 -12.04
CA ARG A 30 0.65 -2.25 -12.26
C ARG A 30 1.50 -2.81 -11.12
N TYR A 31 1.04 -2.62 -9.89
CA TYR A 31 1.72 -3.13 -8.70
C TYR A 31 1.77 -4.66 -8.71
N ASP A 32 0.66 -5.32 -9.06
CA ASP A 32 0.62 -6.78 -9.28
C ASP A 32 1.65 -7.24 -10.32
N TYR A 33 1.75 -6.56 -11.47
CA TYR A 33 2.77 -6.87 -12.48
C TYR A 33 4.20 -6.77 -11.94
N TRP A 34 4.53 -5.70 -11.21
CA TRP A 34 5.87 -5.54 -10.62
C TRP A 34 6.19 -6.60 -9.56
N LEU A 35 5.18 -7.17 -8.91
CA LEU A 35 5.32 -8.30 -8.00
C LEU A 35 5.38 -9.66 -8.71
N GLY A 36 5.26 -9.70 -10.04
CA GLY A 36 5.21 -10.93 -10.83
C GLY A 36 3.87 -11.65 -10.77
N GLY A 37 2.81 -10.95 -10.39
CA GLY A 37 1.43 -11.42 -10.42
C GLY A 37 0.87 -11.52 -11.84
N LYS A 38 -0.38 -11.97 -11.92
CA LYS A 38 -1.06 -12.31 -13.20
C LYS A 38 -2.39 -11.58 -13.38
N ASP A 39 -2.82 -10.82 -12.38
CA ASP A 39 -4.11 -10.13 -12.38
C ASP A 39 -3.92 -8.71 -12.97
N ASN A 40 -3.30 -8.67 -14.15
CA ASN A 40 -2.94 -7.47 -14.89
C ASN A 40 -3.10 -7.68 -16.40
N PHE A 41 -3.43 -6.61 -17.13
CA PHE A 41 -3.70 -6.64 -18.56
C PHE A 41 -2.62 -5.90 -19.35
N GLU A 42 -2.69 -5.97 -20.69
CA GLU A 42 -1.72 -5.33 -21.58
C GLU A 42 -1.51 -3.83 -21.28
N ALA A 43 -2.58 -3.07 -21.02
CA ALA A 43 -2.49 -1.65 -20.69
C ALA A 43 -1.71 -1.41 -19.38
N ASP A 44 -1.91 -2.27 -18.38
CA ASP A 44 -1.21 -2.21 -17.10
C ASP A 44 0.27 -2.48 -17.28
N ARG A 45 0.62 -3.55 -18.02
CA ARG A 45 2.02 -3.94 -18.27
C ARG A 45 2.77 -2.87 -19.07
N ALA A 46 2.16 -2.34 -20.13
CA ALA A 46 2.74 -1.26 -20.92
C ALA A 46 2.99 -0.01 -20.07
N SER A 47 2.03 0.37 -19.21
CA SER A 47 2.21 1.49 -18.28
C SER A 47 3.30 1.20 -17.25
N ALA A 48 3.34 -0.01 -16.71
CA ALA A 48 4.31 -0.43 -15.70
C ALA A 48 5.75 -0.49 -16.26
N GLU A 49 5.91 -0.88 -17.53
CA GLU A 49 7.18 -0.86 -18.26
C GLU A 49 7.65 0.57 -18.54
N ALA A 50 6.76 1.47 -18.96
CA ALA A 50 7.10 2.88 -19.14
C ALA A 50 7.58 3.55 -17.83
N VAL A 51 6.97 3.18 -16.69
CA VAL A 51 7.47 3.62 -15.37
C VAL A 51 8.83 2.99 -15.07
N ALA A 52 9.05 1.72 -15.38
CA ALA A 52 10.33 1.05 -15.15
C ALA A 52 11.47 1.60 -16.03
N GLU A 53 11.17 2.12 -17.22
CA GLU A 53 12.16 2.84 -18.05
C GLU A 53 12.65 4.12 -17.36
N ALA A 54 11.73 4.88 -16.76
CA ALA A 54 12.06 6.11 -16.03
C ALA A 54 12.66 5.83 -14.63
N PHE A 55 12.19 4.77 -13.96
CA PHE A 55 12.63 4.36 -12.64
C PHE A 55 12.94 2.85 -12.61
N PRO A 56 14.16 2.44 -13.05
CA PRO A 56 14.54 1.03 -13.22
C PRO A 56 14.40 0.15 -11.97
N SER A 57 14.35 0.76 -10.78
CA SER A 57 14.25 0.04 -9.52
C SER A 57 12.83 -0.01 -8.93
N VAL A 58 11.80 0.36 -9.71
CA VAL A 58 10.39 0.31 -9.27
C VAL A 58 9.98 -1.09 -8.78
N GLN A 59 10.45 -2.15 -9.44
CA GLN A 59 10.16 -3.54 -9.02
C GLN A 59 10.78 -3.86 -7.66
N ILE A 60 12.02 -3.42 -7.41
CA ILE A 60 12.67 -3.56 -6.10
C ILE A 60 11.85 -2.83 -5.04
N SER A 61 11.38 -1.64 -5.38
CA SER A 61 10.56 -0.81 -4.48
C SER A 61 9.27 -1.51 -4.08
N ALA A 62 8.53 -2.09 -5.05
CA ALA A 62 7.31 -2.85 -4.80
C ALA A 62 7.55 -4.08 -3.90
N LEU A 63 8.62 -4.82 -4.16
CA LEU A 63 9.00 -5.99 -3.35
C LEU A 63 9.37 -5.59 -1.91
N GLU A 64 10.17 -4.54 -1.73
CA GLU A 64 10.57 -4.07 -0.41
C GLU A 64 9.40 -3.44 0.36
N ASN A 65 8.42 -2.84 -0.32
CA ASN A 65 7.20 -2.35 0.32
C ASN A 65 6.29 -3.49 0.80
N ARG A 66 6.19 -4.58 0.03
CA ARG A 66 5.54 -5.80 0.53
C ARG A 66 6.30 -6.39 1.72
N ALA A 67 7.62 -6.42 1.68
CA ALA A 67 8.41 -6.87 2.82
C ALA A 67 8.21 -5.97 4.05
N PHE A 68 8.10 -4.65 3.87
CA PHE A 68 7.80 -3.70 4.94
C PHE A 68 6.41 -3.95 5.55
N LEU A 69 5.38 -4.15 4.73
CA LEU A 69 4.04 -4.56 5.17
C LEU A 69 4.13 -5.77 6.12
N HIS A 70 4.81 -6.83 5.69
CA HIS A 70 4.92 -8.05 6.48
C HIS A 70 5.55 -7.80 7.85
N ARG A 71 6.66 -7.05 7.89
CA ARG A 71 7.38 -6.75 9.13
C ARG A 71 6.54 -5.92 10.09
N VAL A 72 5.85 -4.88 9.58
CA VAL A 72 5.03 -4.01 10.42
C VAL A 72 3.79 -4.73 10.93
N VAL A 73 3.08 -5.47 10.08
CA VAL A 73 1.90 -6.23 10.52
C VAL A 73 2.30 -7.26 11.56
N GLY A 74 3.38 -8.02 11.33
CA GLY A 74 3.90 -8.99 12.29
C GLY A 74 4.26 -8.35 13.64
N TYR A 75 4.98 -7.23 13.63
CA TYR A 75 5.31 -6.46 14.84
C TYR A 75 4.04 -6.00 15.58
N LEU A 76 3.09 -5.39 14.87
CA LEU A 76 1.86 -4.87 15.47
C LEU A 76 0.99 -5.98 16.06
N SER A 77 0.87 -7.12 15.38
CA SER A 77 0.07 -8.25 15.87
C SER A 77 0.75 -9.02 16.99
N ALA A 78 2.03 -9.35 16.86
CA ALA A 78 2.74 -10.25 17.78
C ALA A 78 3.31 -9.52 19.01
N GLU A 79 3.88 -8.34 18.84
CA GLU A 79 4.60 -7.64 19.91
C GLU A 79 3.76 -6.54 20.57
N VAL A 80 3.09 -5.71 19.77
CA VAL A 80 2.28 -4.59 20.28
C VAL A 80 0.91 -5.05 20.78
N GLY A 81 0.33 -6.08 20.15
CA GLY A 81 -0.96 -6.62 20.55
C GLY A 81 -2.16 -6.01 19.81
N ILE A 82 -1.97 -5.38 18.64
CA ILE A 82 -3.08 -4.91 17.81
C ILE A 82 -3.85 -6.10 17.24
N ARG A 83 -5.19 -5.98 17.24
CA ARG A 83 -6.13 -7.01 16.76
C ARG A 83 -7.06 -6.53 15.66
N GLN A 84 -6.93 -5.27 15.25
CA GLN A 84 -7.82 -4.65 14.29
C GLN A 84 -6.99 -3.89 13.26
N PHE A 85 -7.24 -4.14 11.99
CA PHE A 85 -6.53 -3.49 10.88
C PHE A 85 -7.54 -2.91 9.90
N LEU A 86 -7.30 -1.67 9.49
CA LEU A 86 -8.01 -1.01 8.39
C LEU A 86 -6.98 -0.73 7.29
N ASP A 87 -7.06 -1.49 6.19
CA ASP A 87 -6.11 -1.43 5.09
C ASP A 87 -6.70 -0.66 3.90
N LEU A 88 -6.21 0.56 3.71
CA LEU A 88 -6.68 1.48 2.67
C LEU A 88 -5.75 1.43 1.46
N GLY A 89 -6.30 0.99 0.33
CA GLY A 89 -5.53 0.64 -0.87
C GLY A 89 -4.97 -0.77 -0.77
N ALA A 90 -5.82 -1.73 -0.40
CA ALA A 90 -5.44 -3.14 -0.21
C ALA A 90 -4.72 -3.75 -1.43
N GLY A 91 -5.09 -3.29 -2.63
CA GLY A 91 -4.60 -3.80 -3.90
C GLY A 91 -5.06 -5.24 -4.15
N LEU A 92 -4.49 -5.83 -5.20
CA LEU A 92 -4.75 -7.22 -5.55
C LEU A 92 -4.19 -8.18 -4.47
N PRO A 93 -4.88 -9.29 -4.16
CA PRO A 93 -4.38 -10.26 -3.21
C PRO A 93 -3.03 -10.83 -3.65
N THR A 94 -2.07 -10.93 -2.73
CA THR A 94 -0.78 -11.62 -2.99
C THR A 94 -0.50 -12.61 -1.88
N ALA A 95 0.61 -13.35 -1.94
CA ALA A 95 1.07 -14.09 -0.78
C ALA A 95 1.36 -13.12 0.38
N GLY A 96 0.86 -13.42 1.58
CA GLY A 96 1.09 -12.61 2.78
C GLY A 96 0.16 -11.40 2.91
N ASN A 97 -1.14 -11.62 2.74
CA ASN A 97 -2.13 -10.58 2.99
C ASN A 97 -2.17 -10.21 4.47
N VAL A 98 -2.59 -8.98 4.80
CA VAL A 98 -2.62 -8.47 6.20
C VAL A 98 -3.28 -9.45 7.17
N HIS A 99 -4.41 -10.05 6.81
CA HIS A 99 -5.14 -10.99 7.66
C HIS A 99 -4.36 -12.28 7.88
N GLU A 100 -3.70 -12.84 6.85
CA GLU A 100 -2.89 -14.06 6.97
C GLU A 100 -1.77 -13.85 8.01
N ILE A 101 -1.11 -12.70 7.97
CA ILE A 101 -0.01 -12.36 8.87
C ILE A 101 -0.53 -12.09 10.29
N ALA A 102 -1.55 -11.26 10.42
CA ALA A 102 -2.12 -10.92 11.72
C ALA A 102 -2.73 -12.14 12.43
N GLN A 103 -3.48 -12.97 11.69
CA GLN A 103 -4.14 -14.15 12.24
C GLN A 103 -3.18 -15.31 12.51
N ALA A 104 -2.03 -15.38 11.83
CA ALA A 104 -0.96 -16.30 12.20
C ALA A 104 -0.41 -16.03 13.61
N ALA A 105 -0.36 -14.76 14.02
CA ALA A 105 0.06 -14.35 15.37
C ALA A 105 -1.10 -14.37 16.39
N ALA A 106 -2.29 -13.97 15.96
CA ALA A 106 -3.49 -13.81 16.79
C ALA A 106 -4.76 -14.10 15.97
N PRO A 107 -5.28 -15.34 15.97
CA PRO A 107 -6.37 -15.80 15.11
C PRO A 107 -7.65 -14.95 15.18
N GLU A 108 -7.88 -14.28 16.31
CA GLU A 108 -9.01 -13.38 16.53
C GLU A 108 -8.91 -12.02 15.82
N SER A 109 -7.79 -11.76 15.14
CA SER A 109 -7.56 -10.49 14.46
C SER A 109 -8.60 -10.21 13.36
N ARG A 110 -9.02 -8.96 13.28
CA ARG A 110 -10.07 -8.47 12.37
C ARG A 110 -9.53 -7.45 11.39
N ILE A 111 -9.88 -7.60 10.12
CA ILE A 111 -9.32 -6.78 9.06
C ILE A 111 -10.43 -6.26 8.15
N VAL A 112 -10.45 -4.96 7.88
CA VAL A 112 -11.24 -4.37 6.80
C VAL A 112 -10.29 -3.92 5.71
N TYR A 113 -10.48 -4.47 4.52
CA TYR A 113 -9.78 -4.05 3.30
C TYR A 113 -10.63 -3.05 2.54
N VAL A 114 -9.99 -2.02 1.99
CA VAL A 114 -10.64 -1.01 1.16
C VAL A 114 -9.82 -0.81 -0.10
N ASP A 115 -10.47 -0.86 -1.26
CA ASP A 115 -9.86 -0.50 -2.53
C ASP A 115 -10.94 0.05 -3.48
N ASN A 116 -10.55 0.87 -4.45
CA ASN A 116 -11.48 1.44 -5.42
C ASN A 116 -11.33 0.85 -6.82
N ASP A 117 -10.41 -0.11 -7.04
CA ASP A 117 -10.38 -0.90 -8.27
C ASP A 117 -11.45 -2.00 -8.22
N PRO A 118 -12.42 -2.00 -9.14
CA PRO A 118 -13.44 -3.05 -9.18
C PRO A 118 -12.85 -4.45 -9.42
N ILE A 119 -11.63 -4.57 -9.95
CA ILE A 119 -10.97 -5.87 -10.05
C ILE A 119 -10.61 -6.44 -8.68
N VAL A 120 -10.25 -5.61 -7.71
CA VAL A 120 -9.91 -6.08 -6.38
C VAL A 120 -11.16 -6.67 -5.72
N ALA A 121 -12.34 -6.06 -5.93
CA ALA A 121 -13.61 -6.59 -5.47
C ALA A 121 -13.92 -8.01 -6.01
N LEU A 122 -13.56 -8.29 -7.28
CA LEU A 122 -13.73 -9.62 -7.87
C LEU A 122 -12.81 -10.66 -7.23
N HIS A 123 -11.60 -10.25 -6.82
CA HIS A 123 -10.60 -11.11 -6.18
C HIS A 123 -10.71 -11.11 -4.65
N ALA A 124 -11.59 -10.28 -4.07
CA ALA A 124 -11.75 -10.10 -2.63
C ALA A 124 -12.08 -11.39 -1.88
N ARG A 125 -12.62 -12.42 -2.54
CA ARG A 125 -12.85 -13.74 -1.91
C ARG A 125 -11.61 -14.28 -1.21
N SER A 126 -10.40 -14.06 -1.76
CA SER A 126 -9.16 -14.47 -1.10
C SER A 126 -8.83 -13.63 0.14
N LEU A 127 -9.22 -12.35 0.15
CA LEU A 127 -9.09 -11.48 1.33
C LEU A 127 -10.13 -11.81 2.41
N LEU A 128 -11.22 -12.46 2.01
CA LEU A 128 -12.33 -12.85 2.87
C LEU A 128 -12.18 -14.25 3.48
N ASP A 129 -11.05 -14.94 3.22
CA ASP A 129 -10.75 -16.25 3.81
C ASP A 129 -10.15 -16.10 5.22
N SER A 130 -11.00 -15.75 6.18
CA SER A 130 -10.61 -15.51 7.57
C SER A 130 -10.51 -16.79 8.39
N ALA A 131 -9.63 -16.78 9.40
CA ALA A 131 -9.71 -17.72 10.53
C ALA A 131 -11.09 -17.67 11.21
N PRO A 132 -11.61 -18.81 11.75
CA PRO A 132 -12.92 -18.87 12.39
C PRO A 132 -13.10 -17.94 13.60
N GLU A 133 -12.02 -17.62 14.30
CA GLU A 133 -12.01 -16.72 15.47
C GLU A 133 -11.97 -15.24 15.07
N GLY A 134 -11.50 -14.94 13.86
CA GLY A 134 -11.33 -13.60 13.33
C GLY A 134 -12.48 -13.15 12.45
N ALA A 135 -12.26 -12.06 11.73
CA ALA A 135 -13.18 -11.59 10.71
C ALA A 135 -12.44 -10.78 9.65
N THR A 136 -12.88 -10.89 8.40
CA THR A 136 -12.42 -10.03 7.32
C THR A 136 -13.62 -9.46 6.57
N ALA A 137 -13.49 -8.21 6.12
CA ALA A 137 -14.44 -7.57 5.23
C ALA A 137 -13.70 -6.80 4.14
N TYR A 138 -14.36 -6.58 3.01
CA TYR A 138 -13.84 -5.83 1.88
C TYR A 138 -14.86 -4.78 1.47
N LEU A 139 -14.39 -3.55 1.26
CA LEU A 139 -15.19 -2.41 0.79
C LEU A 139 -14.63 -1.93 -0.55
N GLU A 140 -15.48 -1.92 -1.57
CA GLU A 140 -15.18 -1.18 -2.80
C GLU A 140 -15.49 0.30 -2.55
N ALA A 141 -14.47 1.08 -2.17
CA ALA A 141 -14.64 2.48 -1.79
C ALA A 141 -13.37 3.29 -2.01
N ASP A 142 -13.54 4.61 -2.18
CA ASP A 142 -12.43 5.55 -2.33
C ASP A 142 -11.93 6.01 -0.95
N ALA A 143 -10.65 5.77 -0.65
CA ALA A 143 -10.02 6.21 0.59
C ALA A 143 -10.03 7.74 0.79
N ARG A 144 -10.35 8.51 -0.26
CA ARG A 144 -10.61 9.95 -0.22
C ARG A 144 -11.96 10.35 0.37
N GLU A 145 -12.79 9.38 0.72
CA GLU A 145 -14.12 9.60 1.30
C GLU A 145 -14.23 8.98 2.71
N PRO A 146 -13.47 9.45 3.72
CA PRO A 146 -13.39 8.80 5.03
C PRO A 146 -14.75 8.62 5.70
N GLU A 147 -15.64 9.62 5.61
CA GLU A 147 -16.96 9.57 6.23
C GLU A 147 -17.82 8.42 5.72
N LYS A 148 -17.76 8.12 4.42
CA LYS A 148 -18.52 7.01 3.82
C LYS A 148 -18.02 5.67 4.32
N ILE A 149 -16.71 5.51 4.45
CA ILE A 149 -16.10 4.25 4.89
C ILE A 149 -16.27 4.06 6.39
N LEU A 150 -16.02 5.09 7.20
CA LEU A 150 -16.13 5.04 8.67
C LEU A 150 -17.56 4.76 9.15
N THR A 151 -18.56 5.08 8.33
CA THR A 151 -19.97 4.79 8.62
C THR A 151 -20.49 3.54 7.90
N HIS A 152 -19.64 2.83 7.15
CA HIS A 152 -20.04 1.67 6.37
C HIS A 152 -20.46 0.51 7.29
N PRO A 153 -21.63 -0.12 7.05
CA PRO A 153 -22.13 -1.21 7.89
C PRO A 153 -21.12 -2.36 8.06
N ASP A 154 -20.48 -2.80 6.98
CA ASP A 154 -19.52 -3.91 7.04
C ASP A 154 -18.24 -3.53 7.81
N LEU A 155 -17.84 -2.24 7.80
CA LEU A 155 -16.74 -1.78 8.64
C LEU A 155 -17.12 -1.87 10.11
N LEU A 156 -18.29 -1.35 10.48
CA LEU A 156 -18.78 -1.32 11.86
C LEU A 156 -19.17 -2.70 12.40
N ALA A 157 -19.53 -3.64 11.53
CA ALA A 157 -19.76 -5.04 11.88
C ALA A 157 -18.45 -5.79 12.15
N THR A 158 -17.34 -5.34 11.55
CA THR A 158 -16.04 -6.03 11.62
C THR A 158 -15.14 -5.43 12.69
N LEU A 159 -15.01 -4.09 12.71
CA LEU A 159 -14.12 -3.35 13.60
C LEU A 159 -14.91 -2.59 14.68
N ASP A 160 -14.41 -2.67 15.90
CA ASP A 160 -14.78 -1.81 17.03
C ASP A 160 -13.81 -0.62 17.08
N LEU A 161 -14.23 0.52 16.52
CA LEU A 161 -13.41 1.74 16.47
C LEU A 161 -13.19 2.39 17.85
N SER A 162 -13.85 1.91 18.91
CA SER A 162 -13.57 2.32 20.30
C SER A 162 -12.32 1.65 20.87
N GLN A 163 -11.79 0.63 20.18
CA GLN A 163 -10.55 -0.05 20.52
C GLN A 163 -9.44 0.29 19.51
N PRO A 164 -8.16 0.09 19.86
CA PRO A 164 -7.05 0.36 18.95
C PRO A 164 -7.16 -0.34 17.60
N VAL A 165 -6.87 0.41 16.53
CA VAL A 165 -6.84 -0.07 15.14
C VAL A 165 -5.50 0.33 14.50
N ALA A 166 -4.89 -0.56 13.72
CA ALA A 166 -3.81 -0.19 12.81
C ALA A 166 -4.39 0.26 11.46
N LEU A 167 -4.29 1.56 11.18
CA LEU A 167 -4.60 2.17 9.90
C LEU A 167 -3.40 2.03 8.96
N MET A 168 -3.57 1.24 7.91
CA MET A 168 -2.54 0.98 6.90
C MET A 168 -2.83 1.80 5.65
N MET A 169 -1.85 2.58 5.21
CA MET A 169 -1.87 3.35 3.97
C MET A 169 -0.54 3.13 3.23
N LEU A 170 -0.32 1.91 2.78
CA LEU A 170 0.92 1.48 2.15
C LEU A 170 0.83 1.67 0.63
N ALA A 171 1.75 2.45 0.07
CA ALA A 171 1.80 2.74 -1.36
C ALA A 171 0.48 3.29 -1.94
N VAL A 172 -0.25 4.12 -1.18
CA VAL A 172 -1.53 4.72 -1.61
C VAL A 172 -1.50 6.25 -1.64
N VAL A 173 -0.92 6.91 -0.62
CA VAL A 173 -1.04 8.37 -0.46
C VAL A 173 -0.28 9.17 -1.53
N HIS A 174 0.67 8.54 -2.22
CA HIS A 174 1.31 9.15 -3.38
C HIS A 174 0.36 9.30 -4.58
N PHE A 175 -0.81 8.66 -4.59
CA PHE A 175 -1.88 8.95 -5.57
C PHE A 175 -2.78 10.12 -5.16
N PHE A 176 -2.56 10.71 -3.98
CA PHE A 176 -3.29 11.87 -3.50
C PHE A 176 -2.48 13.14 -3.73
N THR A 177 -3.01 13.98 -4.61
CA THR A 177 -2.42 15.28 -4.94
C THR A 177 -2.73 16.30 -3.87
N ASP A 178 -2.05 17.45 -3.86
CA ASP A 178 -2.35 18.50 -2.88
C ASP A 178 -3.77 19.06 -2.99
N GLU A 179 -4.42 18.94 -4.15
CA GLU A 179 -5.84 19.28 -4.34
C GLU A 179 -6.77 18.40 -3.49
N ASP A 180 -6.37 17.14 -3.23
CA ASP A 180 -7.08 16.20 -2.36
C ASP A 180 -6.88 16.52 -0.86
N ARG A 181 -6.05 17.52 -0.51
CA ARG A 181 -5.70 17.91 0.87
C ARG A 181 -5.28 16.72 1.76
N PRO A 182 -4.26 15.94 1.36
CA PRO A 182 -4.01 14.63 1.95
C PRO A 182 -3.63 14.68 3.44
N TYR A 183 -3.00 15.76 3.91
CA TYR A 183 -2.70 15.94 5.33
C TYR A 183 -3.96 16.02 6.20
N ASP A 184 -4.98 16.75 5.74
CA ASP A 184 -6.24 16.86 6.47
C ASP A 184 -7.02 15.55 6.45
N MET A 185 -6.95 14.83 5.33
CA MET A 185 -7.59 13.52 5.17
C MET A 185 -6.96 12.45 6.06
N VAL A 186 -5.64 12.33 6.08
CA VAL A 186 -4.94 11.39 6.99
C VAL A 186 -5.23 11.76 8.46
N ARG A 187 -5.33 13.06 8.77
CA ARG A 187 -5.78 13.50 10.09
C ARG A 187 -7.21 13.07 10.39
N GLN A 188 -8.15 13.23 9.45
CA GLN A 188 -9.54 12.78 9.62
C GLN A 188 -9.63 11.27 9.90
N TRP A 189 -8.86 10.48 9.17
CA TRP A 189 -8.76 9.03 9.41
C TRP A 189 -8.23 8.71 10.80
N THR A 190 -7.10 9.31 11.19
CA THR A 190 -6.47 9.04 12.50
C THR A 190 -7.30 9.58 13.67
N ASP A 191 -7.98 10.72 13.52
CA ASP A 191 -8.86 11.33 14.52
C ASP A 191 -10.04 10.40 14.89
N ALA A 192 -10.55 9.64 13.92
CA ALA A 192 -11.68 8.72 14.10
C ALA A 192 -11.35 7.46 14.94
N LEU A 193 -10.07 7.14 15.15
CA LEU A 193 -9.64 5.91 15.82
C LEU A 193 -9.36 6.11 17.31
N ALA A 194 -9.45 5.07 18.13
CA ALA A 194 -9.17 5.19 19.57
C ALA A 194 -7.69 5.53 19.87
N PRO A 195 -7.39 6.20 21.01
CA PRO A 195 -6.03 6.25 21.58
C PRO A 195 -5.35 4.87 21.61
N GLY A 196 -4.06 4.81 21.31
CA GLY A 196 -3.32 3.56 21.13
C GLY A 196 -3.46 2.89 19.77
N SER A 197 -4.26 3.45 18.85
CA SER A 197 -4.26 3.09 17.43
C SER A 197 -2.92 3.42 16.76
N TYR A 198 -2.68 2.86 15.58
CA TYR A 198 -1.45 3.07 14.84
C TYR A 198 -1.73 3.57 13.43
N LEU A 199 -0.90 4.48 12.93
CA LEU A 199 -0.81 4.85 11.53
C LEU A 199 0.45 4.21 10.95
N VAL A 200 0.29 3.46 9.85
CA VAL A 200 1.38 2.88 9.07
C VAL A 200 1.27 3.42 7.66
N MET A 201 2.33 4.06 7.16
CA MET A 201 2.34 4.57 5.79
C MET A 201 3.63 4.22 5.08
N SER A 202 3.53 4.08 3.77
CA SER A 202 4.68 4.15 2.86
C SER A 202 4.38 5.07 1.69
N HIS A 203 5.42 5.73 1.18
CA HIS A 203 5.27 6.77 0.16
C HIS A 203 6.52 6.86 -0.72
N ALA A 204 6.34 6.99 -2.04
CA ALA A 204 7.44 7.22 -2.97
C ALA A 204 8.04 8.61 -2.75
N THR A 205 9.36 8.72 -2.73
CA THR A 205 10.04 9.98 -2.38
C THR A 205 10.80 10.59 -3.56
N SER A 206 10.88 11.92 -3.56
CA SER A 206 11.73 12.70 -4.45
C SER A 206 13.14 12.94 -3.88
N ASP A 207 13.46 12.48 -2.66
CA ASP A 207 14.73 12.78 -1.97
C ASP A 207 15.99 12.32 -2.74
N HIS A 208 15.85 11.42 -3.71
CA HIS A 208 16.93 10.84 -4.49
C HIS A 208 16.89 11.22 -5.97
N LEU A 209 15.97 12.10 -6.36
CA LEU A 209 15.80 12.54 -7.74
C LEU A 209 16.50 13.87 -7.97
N SER A 210 17.08 14.06 -9.16
CA SER A 210 17.47 15.38 -9.61
C SER A 210 16.23 16.23 -9.96
N GLU A 211 16.40 17.55 -10.09
CA GLU A 211 15.31 18.43 -10.53
C GLU A 211 14.77 18.04 -11.93
N GLU A 212 15.65 17.55 -12.80
CA GLU A 212 15.30 17.04 -14.13
C GLU A 212 14.46 15.76 -14.03
N ASP A 213 14.90 14.78 -13.24
CA ASP A 213 14.16 13.53 -13.03
C ASP A 213 12.77 13.77 -12.42
N LEU A 214 12.68 14.72 -11.49
CA LEU A 214 11.41 15.11 -10.88
C LEU A 214 10.46 15.74 -11.91
N ALA A 215 10.95 16.67 -12.73
CA ALA A 215 10.16 17.30 -13.79
C ALA A 215 9.70 16.28 -14.85
N ASP A 216 10.54 15.31 -15.20
CA ASP A 216 10.21 14.24 -16.13
C ASP A 216 9.18 13.27 -15.53
N SER A 217 9.30 12.95 -14.24
CA SER A 217 8.31 12.17 -13.50
C SER A 217 6.94 12.85 -13.50
N GLU A 218 6.88 14.15 -13.21
CA GLU A 218 5.63 14.93 -13.26
C GLU A 218 4.99 14.94 -14.64
N GLN A 219 5.80 15.07 -15.71
CA GLN A 219 5.32 15.02 -17.08
C GLN A 219 4.84 13.61 -17.47
N ALA A 220 5.52 12.55 -17.03
CA ALA A 220 5.09 11.17 -17.23
C ALA A 220 3.74 10.91 -16.53
N ASN A 221 3.58 11.37 -15.29
CA ASN A 221 2.32 11.23 -14.54
C ASN A 221 1.16 11.92 -15.26
N LYS A 222 1.35 13.18 -15.70
CA LYS A 222 0.36 13.94 -16.51
C LYS A 222 -0.02 13.20 -17.80
N ARG A 223 0.93 12.55 -18.47
CA ARG A 223 0.67 11.76 -19.68
C ARG A 223 -0.08 10.46 -19.41
N SER A 224 0.21 9.80 -18.28
CA SER A 224 -0.45 8.54 -17.91
C SER A 224 -1.90 8.72 -17.46
N GLY A 225 -2.29 9.93 -17.07
CA GLY A 225 -3.64 10.23 -16.54
C GLY A 225 -3.88 9.72 -15.13
N ILE A 226 -2.89 9.05 -14.51
CA ILE A 226 -2.93 8.59 -13.13
C ILE A 226 -2.34 9.69 -12.24
N PRO A 227 -3.11 10.30 -11.33
CA PRO A 227 -2.58 11.27 -10.37
C PRO A 227 -1.47 10.63 -9.54
N PHE A 228 -0.30 11.25 -9.48
CA PHE A 228 0.82 10.75 -8.68
C PHE A 228 1.72 11.91 -8.26
N GLN A 229 1.98 12.04 -6.97
CA GLN A 229 2.76 13.11 -6.37
C GLN A 229 3.82 12.51 -5.43
N LEU A 230 5.09 12.73 -5.79
CA LEU A 230 6.23 12.44 -4.93
C LEU A 230 6.28 13.47 -3.80
N ARG A 231 6.79 13.04 -2.64
CA ARG A 231 6.99 13.91 -1.48
C ARG A 231 8.36 13.67 -0.89
N SER A 232 9.05 14.73 -0.51
CA SER A 232 10.28 14.66 0.27
C SER A 232 10.04 14.07 1.66
N THR A 233 11.11 13.69 2.35
CA THR A 233 11.04 13.27 3.76
C THR A 233 10.36 14.33 4.64
N ALA A 234 10.65 15.61 4.41
CA ALA A 234 10.05 16.70 5.19
C ALA A 234 8.53 16.80 4.98
N GLU A 235 8.07 16.67 3.73
CA GLU A 235 6.65 16.66 3.40
C GLU A 235 5.94 15.42 3.92
N PHE A 236 6.55 14.24 3.81
CA PHE A 236 6.01 13.00 4.34
C PHE A 236 5.90 13.03 5.87
N SER A 237 6.87 13.63 6.56
CA SER A 237 6.86 13.75 8.03
C SER A 237 5.64 14.48 8.59
N ARG A 238 5.07 15.40 7.82
CA ARG A 238 3.89 16.18 8.23
C ARG A 238 2.64 15.32 8.46
N PHE A 239 2.53 14.15 7.80
CA PHE A 239 1.41 13.22 8.01
C PHE A 239 1.35 12.68 9.45
N PHE A 240 2.46 12.70 10.17
CA PHE A 240 2.59 12.15 11.51
C PHE A 240 2.55 13.22 12.61
N THR A 241 2.18 14.46 12.27
CA THR A 241 2.10 15.56 13.24
C THR A 241 1.12 15.21 14.37
N GLY A 242 1.59 15.21 15.61
CA GLY A 242 0.77 14.87 16.79
C GLY A 242 0.68 13.38 17.10
N LEU A 243 1.39 12.53 16.36
CA LEU A 243 1.54 11.10 16.64
C LEU A 243 2.92 10.80 17.25
N GLU A 244 3.03 9.65 17.93
CA GLU A 244 4.25 9.15 18.54
C GLU A 244 4.94 8.17 17.58
N LEU A 245 6.03 8.59 16.94
CA LEU A 245 6.79 7.72 16.04
C LEU A 245 7.38 6.52 16.78
N VAL A 246 7.22 5.33 16.19
CA VAL A 246 7.90 4.12 16.63
C VAL A 246 9.27 4.06 15.96
N GLU A 247 10.33 3.75 16.72
CA GLU A 247 11.68 3.58 16.19
C GLU A 247 11.74 2.57 15.03
N PRO A 248 12.50 2.82 13.94
CA PRO A 248 13.48 3.90 13.74
C PRO A 248 12.90 5.26 13.30
N GLY A 249 11.59 5.46 13.38
CA GLY A 249 10.91 6.67 12.94
C GLY A 249 10.69 6.71 11.43
N ILE A 250 10.87 7.89 10.83
CA ILE A 250 10.65 8.12 9.41
C ILE A 250 11.95 7.91 8.65
N GLY A 251 11.91 7.05 7.63
CA GLY A 251 13.06 6.82 6.75
C GLY A 251 12.74 5.81 5.67
N SER A 252 13.77 5.27 5.02
CA SER A 252 13.56 4.24 3.99
C SER A 252 12.88 3.00 4.59
N ILE A 253 11.89 2.45 3.90
CA ILE A 253 11.13 1.26 4.33
C ILE A 253 12.03 0.06 4.67
N ILE A 254 13.20 -0.07 4.05
CA ILE A 254 14.15 -1.16 4.31
C ILE A 254 14.86 -1.05 5.65
N ASN A 255 14.89 0.14 6.26
CA ASN A 255 15.49 0.36 7.57
C ASN A 255 14.59 -0.12 8.71
N TRP A 256 13.30 -0.38 8.43
CA TRP A 256 12.41 -0.97 9.43
C TRP A 256 12.89 -2.37 9.81
N PRO A 257 13.06 -2.67 11.12
CA PRO A 257 13.76 -3.87 11.59
C PRO A 257 13.31 -5.16 10.90
N THR A 258 14.27 -6.00 10.53
CA THR A 258 14.06 -7.31 9.91
C THR A 258 14.88 -8.38 10.60
N GLU A 259 14.33 -9.60 10.73
CA GLU A 259 15.08 -10.76 11.19
C GLU A 259 15.97 -11.37 10.08
N SER A 260 15.76 -10.95 8.82
CA SER A 260 16.49 -11.49 7.67
C SER A 260 17.89 -10.87 7.54
N HIS A 261 18.91 -11.72 7.47
CA HIS A 261 20.30 -11.31 7.17
C HIS A 261 20.55 -11.06 5.66
N ARG A 262 19.52 -10.85 4.85
CA ARG A 262 19.69 -10.54 3.43
C ARG A 262 20.30 -9.15 3.29
N ALA A 263 21.28 -9.01 2.39
CA ALA A 263 21.78 -7.69 2.01
C ALA A 263 20.62 -6.86 1.44
N HIS A 264 20.33 -5.71 2.06
CA HIS A 264 19.33 -4.79 1.57
C HIS A 264 19.82 -4.08 0.30
N PRO A 265 18.91 -3.74 -0.64
CA PRO A 265 19.23 -2.77 -1.67
C PRO A 265 19.60 -1.42 -1.05
N ARG A 266 20.24 -0.54 -1.82
CA ARG A 266 20.52 0.82 -1.33
C ARG A 266 19.20 1.62 -1.23
N PRO A 267 19.02 2.51 -0.23
CA PRO A 267 17.81 3.31 -0.09
C PRO A 267 17.40 4.06 -1.36
N GLU A 268 18.37 4.57 -2.14
CA GLU A 268 18.12 5.30 -3.38
C GLU A 268 17.50 4.40 -4.46
N ALA A 269 17.83 3.10 -4.45
CA ALA A 269 17.20 2.13 -5.34
C ALA A 269 15.76 1.79 -4.92
N VAL A 270 15.40 1.98 -3.64
CA VAL A 270 14.03 1.71 -3.16
C VAL A 270 13.15 2.95 -3.27
N SER A 271 13.70 4.14 -3.05
CA SER A 271 13.01 5.45 -3.11
C SER A 271 11.59 5.44 -2.51
N MET A 272 11.41 4.71 -1.42
CA MET A 272 10.18 4.70 -0.62
C MET A 272 10.49 4.94 0.85
N LEU A 273 9.78 5.91 1.40
CA LEU A 273 9.74 6.21 2.82
C LEU A 273 8.69 5.35 3.50
N GLY A 274 8.92 5.02 4.77
CA GLY A 274 8.01 4.32 5.64
C GLY A 274 8.08 4.87 7.04
N ALA A 275 6.96 4.76 7.76
CA ALA A 275 6.89 5.05 9.18
C ALA A 275 5.71 4.34 9.84
N VAL A 276 5.87 4.10 11.13
CA VAL A 276 4.83 3.60 12.04
C VAL A 276 4.73 4.61 13.18
N ALA A 277 3.50 5.05 13.49
CA ALA A 277 3.27 5.97 14.59
C ALA A 277 2.06 5.56 15.41
N ARG A 278 2.17 5.69 16.73
CA ARG A 278 1.08 5.47 17.68
C ARG A 278 0.29 6.77 17.85
N LYS A 279 -1.03 6.66 17.89
CA LYS A 279 -1.93 7.72 18.35
C LYS A 279 -1.87 7.78 19.88
N PRO A 280 -1.52 8.94 20.49
CA PRO A 280 -1.44 9.11 21.94
C PRO A 280 -2.65 8.55 22.69
#